data_AF-A0A2N2V4Q0-F1
#
_entry.id   AF-A0A2N2V4Q0-F1
#
_cell.length_a   1.000
_cell.length_b   1.000
_cell.length_c   1.000
_cell.angle_alpha   90.00
_cell.angle_beta   90.00
_cell.angle_gamma   90.00
#
_symmetry.space_group_name_H-M   'P 1'
#
loop_
_entity.id
_entity.type
_entity.pdbx_description
1 polymer ?
#
loop_
_entity_poly.entity_id
_entity_poly.type
_entity_poly.pdbx_seq_one_letter_code
_entity_poly.pdbx_strand_id
1 'polypeptide(L)'
;MSGFTARLFFYAHQCARLGGADTAASARRADCVALNTLLDGEQLKYADLPALQGELKFSPEEWSLLPGPAREIDLSNCRASSGDVLRLPPARQATPSQDAWNTCVRACADHLWTCRKASREGAADNCQAAYEQCRSNCPE
;
A
#
# COMPACT_ATOMS: atom_id res chain seq x y z
N MET A 1 26.30 9.74 -11.37
CA MET A 1 25.11 10.47 -10.87
C MET A 1 24.75 9.85 -9.53
N SER A 2 25.49 10.19 -8.46
CA SER A 2 25.33 9.53 -7.16
C SER A 2 24.67 10.49 -6.19
N GLY A 3 23.67 10.02 -5.45
CA GLY A 3 22.95 10.82 -4.43
C GLY A 3 21.54 11.30 -4.79
N PHE A 4 21.00 10.99 -5.97
CA PHE A 4 19.56 11.20 -6.23
C PHE A 4 18.73 10.16 -5.45
N THR A 5 19.14 8.90 -5.54
CA THR A 5 18.46 7.77 -4.89
C THR A 5 18.51 7.87 -3.37
N ALA A 6 19.65 8.26 -2.78
CA ALA A 6 19.73 8.51 -1.33
C ALA A 6 18.78 9.63 -0.85
N ARG A 7 18.65 10.73 -1.61
CA ARG A 7 17.68 11.79 -1.28
C ARG A 7 16.24 11.29 -1.34
N LEU A 8 15.90 10.52 -2.36
CA LEU A 8 14.58 9.93 -2.53
C LEU A 8 14.26 8.94 -1.39
N PHE A 9 15.25 8.14 -0.97
CA PHE A 9 15.16 7.28 0.20
C PHE A 9 14.85 8.07 1.47
N PHE A 10 15.59 9.14 1.76
CA PHE A 10 15.32 9.95 2.96
C PHE A 10 13.98 10.68 2.90
N TYR A 11 13.53 11.09 1.72
CA TYR A 11 12.18 11.63 1.54
C TYR A 11 11.11 10.59 1.91
N ALA A 12 11.17 9.39 1.33
CA ALA A 12 10.24 8.30 1.65
C ALA A 12 10.32 7.90 3.14
N HIS A 13 11.52 7.89 3.72
CA HIS A 13 11.74 7.63 5.14
C HIS A 13 11.07 8.70 6.02
N GLN A 14 11.13 9.99 5.67
CA GLN A 14 10.41 11.02 6.42
C GLN A 14 8.89 10.84 6.34
N CYS A 15 8.35 10.49 5.18
CA CYS A 15 6.93 10.16 5.03
C CYS A 15 6.54 8.98 5.93
N ALA A 16 7.35 7.92 5.96
CA ALA A 16 7.12 6.74 6.81
C ALA A 16 7.17 7.03 8.31
N ARG A 17 7.80 8.14 8.73
CA ARG A 17 7.93 8.54 10.13
C ARG A 17 6.80 9.43 10.62
N LEU A 18 5.92 9.93 9.75
CA LEU A 18 4.84 10.82 10.16
C LEU A 18 3.96 10.14 11.24
N GLY A 19 3.91 10.74 12.43
CA GLY A 19 3.18 10.20 13.59
C GLY A 19 3.91 9.11 14.40
N GLY A 20 5.15 8.77 14.04
CA GLY A 20 5.98 7.80 14.75
C GLY A 20 6.85 8.42 15.85
N ALA A 21 7.22 7.61 16.85
CA ALA A 21 8.15 8.04 17.90
C ALA A 21 9.57 8.29 17.34
N ASP A 22 10.32 9.21 17.92
CA ASP A 22 11.72 9.48 17.56
C ASP A 22 12.67 8.51 18.29
N THR A 23 12.61 7.24 17.91
CA THR A 23 13.45 6.17 18.48
C THR A 23 14.21 5.44 17.37
N ALA A 24 15.34 4.84 17.71
CA ALA A 24 16.13 4.06 16.75
C ALA A 24 15.32 2.88 16.15
N ALA A 25 14.43 2.27 16.93
CA ALA A 25 13.56 1.20 16.45
C ALA A 25 12.52 1.71 15.43
N SER A 26 11.91 2.86 15.70
CA SER A 26 10.98 3.53 14.77
C SER A 26 11.70 3.96 13.48
N ALA A 27 12.91 4.52 13.60
CA ALA A 27 13.73 4.90 12.46
C ALA A 27 14.11 3.69 11.58
N ARG A 28 14.51 2.56 12.17
CA ARG A 28 14.77 1.32 11.42
C ARG A 28 13.52 0.79 10.71
N ARG A 29 12.35 0.88 11.34
CA ARG A 29 11.09 0.51 10.67
C ARG A 29 10.83 1.41 9.47
N ALA A 30 11.05 2.72 9.62
CA ALA A 30 10.91 3.68 8.55
C ALA A 30 11.90 3.47 7.39
N ASP A 31 13.12 2.98 7.65
CA ASP A 31 14.07 2.57 6.59
C ASP A 31 13.48 1.49 5.70
N CYS A 32 12.85 0.49 6.30
CA CYS A 32 12.24 -0.60 5.54
C CYS A 32 10.99 -0.16 4.79
N VAL A 33 10.13 0.68 5.39
CA VAL A 33 8.97 1.25 4.70
C VAL A 33 9.41 2.13 3.53
N ALA A 34 10.46 2.94 3.70
CA ALA A 34 11.02 3.77 2.64
C ALA A 34 11.53 2.90 1.48
N LEU A 35 12.35 1.88 1.78
CA LEU A 35 12.87 0.95 0.79
C LEU A 35 11.73 0.28 0.01
N ASN A 36 10.74 -0.27 0.70
CA ASN A 36 9.62 -0.98 0.07
C ASN A 36 8.79 -0.03 -0.79
N THR A 37 8.52 1.19 -0.32
CA THR A 37 7.82 2.22 -1.12
C THR A 37 8.52 2.49 -2.45
N LEU A 38 9.85 2.60 -2.45
CA LEU A 38 10.62 2.87 -3.67
C LEU A 38 10.68 1.67 -4.62
N LEU A 39 10.72 0.45 -4.08
CA LEU A 39 10.67 -0.77 -4.88
C LEU A 39 9.28 -0.97 -5.50
N ASP A 40 8.22 -0.77 -4.72
CA ASP A 40 6.83 -0.95 -5.14
C ASP A 40 6.39 0.11 -6.17
N GLY A 41 6.89 1.34 -6.06
CA GLY A 41 6.62 2.40 -7.02
C GLY A 41 7.56 2.40 -8.24
N GLU A 42 8.42 1.39 -8.37
CA GLU A 42 9.42 1.25 -9.45
C GLU A 42 10.44 2.41 -9.54
N GLN A 43 10.59 3.24 -8.50
CA GLN A 43 11.63 4.27 -8.45
C GLN A 43 13.02 3.72 -8.06
N LEU A 44 13.07 2.48 -7.58
CA LEU A 44 14.29 1.74 -7.28
C LEU A 44 14.16 0.31 -7.79
N LYS A 45 15.19 -0.21 -8.46
CA LYS A 45 15.24 -1.63 -8.83
C LYS A 45 16.07 -2.40 -7.81
N TYR A 46 15.77 -3.68 -7.63
CA TYR A 46 16.56 -4.57 -6.76
C TYR A 46 18.05 -4.62 -7.14
N ALA A 47 18.37 -4.50 -8.44
CA ALA A 47 19.74 -4.47 -8.92
C ALA A 47 20.54 -3.23 -8.44
N ASP A 48 19.86 -2.15 -8.08
CA ASP A 48 20.46 -0.89 -7.66
C ASP A 48 20.63 -0.80 -6.13
N LEU A 49 20.13 -1.79 -5.37
CA LEU A 49 20.24 -1.83 -3.91
C LEU A 49 21.68 -1.77 -3.39
N PRO A 50 22.66 -2.49 -3.96
CA PRO A 50 24.05 -2.39 -3.48
C PRO A 50 24.62 -0.99 -3.66
N ALA A 51 24.24 -0.30 -4.74
CA ALA A 51 24.68 1.08 -4.99
C ALA A 51 24.06 2.03 -3.96
N LEU A 52 22.76 1.93 -3.71
CA LEU A 52 22.09 2.71 -2.66
C LEU A 52 22.67 2.43 -1.27
N GLN A 53 22.90 1.16 -0.92
CA GLN A 53 23.53 0.77 0.35
C GLN A 53 24.93 1.39 0.53
N GLY A 54 25.65 1.57 -0.58
CA GLY A 54 26.94 2.27 -0.61
C GLY A 54 26.82 3.77 -0.33
N GLU A 55 25.73 4.41 -0.76
CA GLU A 55 25.45 5.84 -0.53
C GLU A 55 24.97 6.13 0.90
N LEU A 56 24.40 5.14 1.60
CA LEU A 56 23.81 5.31 2.95
C LEU A 56 24.82 5.10 4.09
N LYS A 57 26.03 5.66 3.92
CA LYS A 57 27.10 5.62 4.91
C LYS A 57 27.48 7.05 5.26
N PHE A 58 27.33 7.40 6.53
CA PHE A 58 27.48 8.76 7.01
C PHE A 58 28.40 8.83 8.21
N SER A 59 29.19 9.90 8.29
CA SER A 59 29.97 10.25 9.46
C SER A 59 29.08 10.72 10.61
N PRO A 60 29.57 10.75 11.86
CA PRO A 60 28.84 11.33 12.99
C PRO A 60 28.37 12.77 12.74
N GLU A 61 29.18 13.56 12.04
CA GLU A 61 28.87 14.96 11.70
C GLU A 61 27.75 15.03 10.65
N GLU A 62 27.79 14.19 9.61
CA GLU A 62 26.74 14.12 8.59
C GLU A 62 25.40 13.68 9.17
N TRP A 63 25.42 12.78 10.16
CA TRP A 63 24.21 12.36 10.88
C TRP A 63 23.48 13.51 11.57
N SER A 64 24.16 14.60 11.95
CA SER A 64 23.52 15.79 12.53
C SER A 64 22.62 16.54 11.55
N LEU A 65 22.83 16.34 10.24
CA LEU A 65 22.04 16.93 9.16
C LEU A 65 20.92 16.00 8.69
N LEU A 66 20.98 14.72 9.08
CA LEU A 66 20.03 13.69 8.69
C LEU A 66 18.90 13.58 9.70
N PRO A 67 17.71 13.16 9.26
CA PRO A 67 16.58 13.12 10.16
C PRO A 67 16.57 11.85 11.03
N GLY A 68 16.27 12.06 12.32
CA GLY A 68 16.18 11.00 13.31
C GLY A 68 17.52 10.58 13.90
N PRO A 69 17.52 9.58 14.80
CA PRO A 69 18.72 9.15 15.47
C PRO A 69 19.69 8.49 14.49
N ALA A 70 20.98 8.74 14.72
CA ALA A 70 22.08 8.06 14.04
C ALA A 70 21.97 6.54 14.25
N ARG A 71 22.15 5.80 13.16
CA ARG A 71 22.00 4.34 13.14
C ARG A 71 22.73 3.76 11.93
N GLU A 72 22.93 2.46 11.95
CA GLU A 72 23.26 1.72 10.74
C GLU A 72 21.98 1.55 9.91
N ILE A 73 22.01 1.96 8.64
CA ILE A 73 20.95 1.69 7.68
C ILE A 73 21.33 0.42 6.92
N ASP A 74 20.66 -0.68 7.23
CA ASP A 74 20.88 -1.98 6.59
C ASP A 74 19.66 -2.39 5.76
N LEU A 75 19.74 -2.10 4.46
CA LEU A 75 18.67 -2.38 3.52
C LEU A 75 18.49 -3.88 3.26
N SER A 76 19.53 -4.70 3.51
CA SER A 76 19.47 -6.15 3.32
C SER A 76 18.61 -6.84 4.37
N ASN A 77 18.56 -6.26 5.57
CA ASN A 77 17.72 -6.72 6.68
C ASN A 77 16.27 -6.22 6.60
N CYS A 78 16.01 -5.25 5.73
CA CYS A 78 14.65 -4.92 5.35
C CYS A 78 14.15 -6.02 4.41
N ARG A 79 13.44 -7.02 4.98
CA ARG A 79 12.65 -7.92 4.16
C ARG A 79 11.78 -7.05 3.28
N ALA A 80 12.01 -7.12 1.96
CA ALA A 80 11.08 -6.67 0.97
C ALA A 80 9.77 -7.41 1.23
N SER A 81 8.94 -6.81 2.07
CA SER A 81 7.60 -7.26 2.28
C SER A 81 6.89 -6.70 1.07
N SER A 82 6.94 -7.45 -0.03
CA SER A 82 5.85 -7.44 -1.00
C SER A 82 4.57 -7.68 -0.20
N GLY A 83 3.99 -6.63 0.39
CA GLY A 83 3.00 -6.78 1.46
C GLY A 83 2.93 -5.69 2.53
N ASP A 84 3.62 -4.54 2.41
CA ASP A 84 3.21 -3.32 3.13
C ASP A 84 2.18 -2.49 2.34
N VAL A 85 1.80 -2.94 1.14
CA VAL A 85 0.44 -2.74 0.64
C VAL A 85 -0.47 -3.45 1.63
N LEU A 86 -1.40 -2.73 2.28
CA LEU A 86 -2.53 -3.25 3.07
C LEU A 86 -2.60 -4.77 2.99
N ARG A 87 -1.90 -5.46 3.90
CA ARG A 87 -1.81 -6.91 3.88
C ARG A 87 -3.18 -7.39 4.34
N LEU A 88 -4.11 -7.46 3.39
CA LEU A 88 -5.41 -8.08 3.61
C LEU A 88 -5.08 -9.45 4.18
N PRO A 89 -5.62 -9.82 5.36
CA PRO A 89 -5.46 -11.16 5.89
C PRO A 89 -5.72 -12.12 4.74
N PRO A 90 -4.90 -13.17 4.54
CA PRO A 90 -5.14 -14.14 3.48
C PRO A 90 -6.62 -14.50 3.56
N ALA A 91 -7.34 -14.27 2.46
CA ALA A 91 -8.79 -14.35 2.45
C ALA A 91 -9.15 -15.69 3.09
N ARG A 92 -9.71 -15.64 4.30
CA ARG A 92 -10.25 -16.86 4.91
C ARG A 92 -11.24 -17.40 3.89
N GLN A 93 -11.21 -18.70 3.63
CA GLN A 93 -12.24 -19.31 2.79
C GLN A 93 -13.59 -18.81 3.29
N ALA A 94 -14.37 -18.25 2.37
CA ALA A 94 -15.69 -17.75 2.70
C ALA A 94 -16.49 -18.90 3.30
N THR A 95 -17.26 -18.60 4.35
CA THR A 95 -18.26 -19.54 4.84
C THR A 95 -19.31 -19.79 3.75
N PRO A 96 -20.04 -20.90 3.79
CA PRO A 96 -21.14 -21.13 2.85
C PRO A 96 -22.17 -19.98 2.81
N SER A 97 -22.41 -19.32 3.95
CA SER A 97 -23.28 -18.13 4.02
C SER A 97 -22.65 -16.92 3.31
N GLN A 98 -21.36 -16.67 3.51
CA GLN A 98 -20.62 -15.62 2.80
C GLN A 98 -20.59 -15.87 1.28
N ASP A 99 -20.43 -17.12 0.85
CA ASP A 99 -20.48 -17.48 -0.57
C ASP A 99 -21.86 -17.29 -1.18
N ALA A 100 -22.92 -17.67 -0.45
CA ALA A 100 -24.31 -17.44 -0.87
C ALA A 100 -24.62 -15.95 -0.99
N TRP A 101 -24.22 -15.15 0.00
CA TRP A 101 -24.36 -13.69 -0.02
C TRP A 101 -23.58 -13.07 -1.18
N ASN A 102 -22.30 -13.43 -1.34
CA ASN A 102 -21.43 -12.94 -2.41
C ASN A 102 -22.01 -13.23 -3.80
N THR A 103 -22.54 -14.44 -3.99
CA THR A 103 -23.17 -14.86 -5.24
C THR A 103 -24.42 -14.03 -5.54
N CYS A 104 -25.26 -13.81 -4.52
CA CYS A 104 -26.46 -12.99 -4.65
C CYS A 104 -26.13 -11.52 -5.00
N VAL A 105 -25.22 -10.88 -4.28
CA VAL A 105 -24.85 -9.48 -4.52
C VAL A 105 -24.22 -9.29 -5.90
N ARG A 106 -23.42 -10.25 -6.36
CA ARG A 106 -22.87 -10.22 -7.74
C ARG A 106 -23.97 -10.24 -8.79
N ALA A 107 -24.95 -11.13 -8.66
CA ALA A 107 -26.09 -11.16 -9.59
C ALA A 107 -26.85 -9.83 -9.60
N CYS A 108 -27.10 -9.22 -8.43
CA CYS A 108 -27.70 -7.89 -8.35
C CYS A 108 -26.86 -6.81 -9.06
N ALA A 109 -25.54 -6.86 -8.91
CA ALA A 109 -24.62 -5.92 -9.56
C ALA A 109 -24.55 -6.11 -11.09
N ASP A 110 -24.66 -7.34 -11.59
CA ASP A 110 -24.71 -7.62 -13.03
C ASP A 110 -25.97 -7.03 -13.67
N HIS A 111 -27.10 -7.08 -12.96
CA HIS A 111 -28.34 -6.41 -13.36
C HIS A 111 -28.20 -4.88 -13.36
N LEU A 112 -27.56 -4.31 -12.33
CA LEU A 112 -27.27 -2.87 -12.26
C LEU A 112 -26.44 -2.43 -13.47
N TRP A 113 -25.36 -3.17 -13.77
CA TRP A 113 -24.48 -2.89 -14.89
C TRP A 113 -25.23 -2.89 -16.23
N THR A 114 -26.04 -3.94 -16.45
CA THR A 114 -26.84 -4.08 -17.67
C THR A 114 -27.89 -2.96 -17.80
N CYS A 115 -28.56 -2.62 -16.70
CA CYS A 115 -29.55 -1.54 -16.65
C CYS A 115 -28.91 -0.19 -16.98
N ARG A 116 -27.77 0.15 -16.35
CA ARG A 116 -27.06 1.41 -16.62
C ARG A 116 -26.55 1.50 -18.05
N LYS A 117 -26.12 0.39 -18.64
CA LYS A 117 -25.69 0.34 -20.04
C LYS A 117 -26.83 0.55 -21.03
N ALA A 118 -28.05 0.10 -20.69
CA ALA A 118 -29.24 0.26 -21.53
C ALA A 118 -29.90 1.63 -21.38
N SER A 119 -29.74 2.28 -20.23
CA SER A 119 -30.28 3.61 -19.94
C SER A 119 -29.49 4.72 -20.63
N ARG A 120 -30.16 5.56 -21.44
CA ARG A 120 -29.62 6.87 -21.84
C ARG A 120 -29.65 7.82 -20.63
N GLU A 121 -28.72 8.77 -20.58
CA GLU A 121 -28.54 9.73 -19.47
C GLU A 121 -29.90 10.28 -18.98
N GLY A 122 -30.26 9.94 -17.73
CA GLY A 122 -31.54 10.32 -17.10
C GLY A 122 -32.35 9.17 -16.49
N ALA A 123 -32.16 7.91 -16.91
CA ALA A 123 -32.85 6.73 -16.32
C ALA A 123 -31.99 5.94 -15.31
N ALA A 124 -30.82 6.48 -14.91
CA ALA A 124 -29.84 5.80 -14.07
C ALA A 124 -30.30 5.62 -12.60
N ASP A 125 -31.19 6.49 -12.11
CA ASP A 125 -31.64 6.48 -10.71
C ASP A 125 -32.50 5.25 -10.39
N ASN A 126 -33.32 4.78 -11.35
CA ASN A 126 -34.14 3.58 -11.19
C ASN A 126 -33.30 2.30 -11.13
N CYS A 127 -32.16 2.26 -11.84
CA CYS A 127 -31.25 1.13 -11.80
C CYS A 127 -30.60 0.98 -10.41
N GLN A 128 -30.24 2.11 -9.79
CA GLN A 128 -29.65 2.13 -8.46
C GLN A 128 -30.63 1.65 -7.38
N ALA A 129 -31.87 2.15 -7.39
CA ALA A 129 -32.91 1.73 -6.46
C ALA A 129 -33.24 0.22 -6.60
N ALA A 130 -33.30 -0.29 -7.84
CA ALA A 130 -33.51 -1.71 -8.10
C ALA A 130 -32.36 -2.59 -7.57
N TYR A 131 -31.11 -2.13 -7.67
CA TYR A 131 -29.96 -2.81 -7.08
C TYR A 131 -30.06 -2.89 -5.56
N GLU A 132 -30.41 -1.77 -4.90
CA GLU A 132 -30.51 -1.71 -3.45
C GLU A 132 -31.60 -2.64 -2.91
N GLN A 133 -32.74 -2.70 -3.60
CA GLN A 133 -33.82 -3.64 -3.31
C GLN A 133 -33.43 -5.09 -3.56
N CYS A 134 -32.68 -5.38 -4.63
CA CYS A 134 -32.16 -6.73 -4.88
C CYS A 134 -31.20 -7.17 -3.76
N ARG A 135 -30.25 -6.30 -3.40
CA ARG A 135 -29.25 -6.55 -2.37
C ARG A 135 -29.86 -6.79 -1.00
N SER A 136 -30.92 -6.07 -0.62
CA SER A 136 -31.58 -6.24 0.68
C SER A 136 -32.24 -7.61 0.86
N ASN A 137 -32.47 -8.36 -0.22
CA ASN A 137 -33.03 -9.70 -0.18
C ASN A 137 -31.95 -10.81 -0.20
N CYS A 138 -30.66 -10.45 -0.22
CA CYS A 138 -29.60 -11.45 -0.18
C CYS A 138 -29.54 -12.13 1.19
N PRO A 139 -29.31 -13.45 1.22
CA PRO A 139 -29.25 -14.21 2.47
C PRO A 139 -28.01 -13.82 3.29
N GLU A 140 -28.18 -13.63 4.59
CA GLU A 140 -27.08 -13.40 5.55
C GLU A 140 -26.34 -14.70 5.95
#